data_AF-A0A5E7YY37-F1
#
_entry.id   AF-A0A5E7YY37-F1
#
_cell.length_a   1.000
_cell.length_b   1.000
_cell.length_c   1.000
_cell.angle_alpha   90.00
_cell.angle_beta   90.00
_cell.angle_gamma   90.00
#
_symmetry.space_group_name_H-M   'P 1'
#
loop_
_entity.id
_entity.type
_entity.pdbx_description
1 polymer ?
#
loop_
_entity_poly.entity_id
_entity_poly.type
_entity_poly.pdbx_seq_one_letter_code
_entity_poly.pdbx_strand_id
1 'polypeptide(L)' 'MKKNSRLATGIAMGIAIGTAIGAATDNLGFWIALGVAMGAAFGQSLMKKESEESTDD' A
#
# COMPACT_ATOMS: atom_id res chain seq x y z
N MET A 1 19.71 -6.48 -7.50
CA MET A 1 18.56 -7.09 -6.80
C MET A 1 17.58 -5.98 -6.41
N LYS A 2 16.50 -5.72 -7.15
CA LYS A 2 15.47 -4.75 -6.71
C LYS A 2 14.13 -4.92 -7.43
N LYS A 3 13.58 -6.13 -7.38
CA LYS A 3 12.14 -6.34 -7.53
C LYS A 3 11.61 -6.60 -6.12
N ASN A 4 10.37 -6.23 -5.81
CA ASN A 4 9.69 -6.46 -4.51
C ASN A 4 9.62 -5.30 -3.51
N SER A 5 9.67 -4.02 -3.92
CA SER A 5 9.36 -2.91 -2.99
C SER A 5 8.02 -2.22 -3.23
N ARG A 6 7.30 -2.52 -4.32
CA ARG A 6 6.05 -1.81 -4.66
C ARG A 6 4.91 -2.11 -3.67
N LEU A 7 4.75 -3.37 -3.24
CA LEU A 7 3.81 -3.76 -2.18
C LEU A 7 4.16 -3.09 -0.85
N ALA A 8 5.43 -3.19 -0.44
CA ALA A 8 5.90 -2.60 0.81
C ALA A 8 5.71 -1.07 0.82
N THR A 9 5.94 -0.42 -0.31
CA THR A 9 5.71 1.03 -0.47
C THR A 9 4.23 1.38 -0.40
N GLY A 10 3.36 0.59 -1.04
CA GLY A 10 1.90 0.78 -0.98
C GLY A 10 1.36 0.62 0.44
N ILE A 11 1.79 -0.42 1.15
CA ILE A 11 1.42 -0.65 2.55
C ILE A 11 1.96 0.47 3.45
N ALA A 12 3.23 0.88 3.29
CA ALA A 12 3.81 1.97 4.09
C ALA A 12 3.07 3.29 3.87
N MET A 13 2.68 3.61 2.63
CA MET A 13 1.89 4.80 2.32
C MET A 13 0.49 4.72 2.93
N GLY A 14 -0.16 3.56 2.84
CA GLY A 14 -1.47 3.32 3.45
C GLY A 14 -1.45 3.45 4.97
N ILE A 15 -0.40 2.93 5.63
CA ILE A 15 -0.20 3.11 7.07
C ILE A 15 0.01 4.59 7.40
N ALA A 16 0.89 5.29 6.70
CA ALA A 16 1.19 6.70 6.98
C ALA A 16 -0.07 7.59 6.91
N ILE A 17 -0.88 7.42 5.86
CA ILE A 17 -2.16 8.13 5.70
C ILE A 17 -3.16 7.68 6.77
N GLY A 18 -3.29 6.37 6.99
CA GLY A 18 -4.20 5.79 7.99
C GLY A 18 -3.87 6.25 9.42
N THR A 19 -2.59 6.39 9.78
CA THR A 19 -2.17 6.94 11.07
C THR A 19 -2.45 8.42 11.20
N ALA A 20 -2.27 9.21 10.14
CA ALA A 20 -2.55 10.65 10.18
C ALA A 20 -4.05 10.92 10.38
N ILE A 21 -4.92 10.22 9.63
CA ILE A 21 -6.38 10.33 9.76
C ILE A 21 -6.85 9.69 11.08
N GLY A 22 -6.29 8.55 11.46
CA GLY A 22 -6.59 7.86 12.69
C GLY A 22 -6.30 8.72 13.92
N ALA A 23 -5.17 9.42 13.93
CA ALA A 23 -4.79 10.34 15.00
C ALA A 23 -5.72 11.55 15.07
N ALA A 24 -6.18 12.06 13.92
CA ALA A 24 -7.13 13.17 13.87
C ALA A 24 -8.56 12.79 14.30
N THR A 25 -8.91 11.51 14.25
CA THR A 25 -10.27 10.99 14.52
C THR A 25 -10.34 10.14 15.79
N ASP A 26 -9.26 10.10 16.58
CA ASP A 26 -9.13 9.30 17.80
C ASP A 26 -9.45 7.80 17.60
N ASN A 27 -9.30 7.29 16.37
CA ASN A 27 -9.69 5.93 15.98
C ASN A 27 -8.59 5.21 15.20
N LEU A 28 -7.38 5.14 15.77
CA LEU A 28 -6.21 4.53 15.11
C LEU A 28 -6.46 3.10 14.64
N GLY A 29 -7.09 2.25 15.46
CA GLY A 29 -7.28 0.83 15.13
C GLY A 29 -8.07 0.62 13.83
N PHE A 30 -9.14 1.39 13.64
CA PHE A 30 -9.97 1.33 12.44
C PHE A 30 -9.21 1.87 11.22
N TRP A 31 -8.60 3.06 11.35
CA TRP A 31 -7.93 3.72 10.23
C TRP A 31 -6.61 3.06 9.82
N ILE A 32 -5.88 2.40 10.73
CA ILE A 32 -4.72 1.58 10.38
C ILE A 32 -5.15 0.34 9.60
N ALA A 33 -6.20 -0.37 10.04
CA ALA A 33 -6.72 -1.53 9.31
C ALA A 33 -7.17 -1.14 7.89
N LEU A 34 -7.89 0.00 7.76
CA LEU A 34 -8.30 0.54 6.48
C LEU A 34 -7.11 0.97 5.61
N GLY A 35 -6.15 1.67 6.20
CA GLY A 35 -4.93 2.13 5.54
C GLY A 35 -4.08 0.97 5.00
N VAL A 36 -3.90 -0.11 5.78
CA VAL A 36 -3.21 -1.32 5.33
C VAL A 36 -3.99 -2.02 4.22
N ALA A 37 -5.31 -2.16 4.34
CA ALA A 37 -6.14 -2.79 3.31
C ALA A 37 -6.08 -2.02 1.98
N MET A 38 -6.21 -0.69 2.02
CA MET A 38 -6.07 0.18 0.84
C MET A 38 -4.63 0.13 0.29
N GLY A 39 -3.62 0.25 1.14
CA GLY A 39 -2.21 0.21 0.75
C GLY A 39 -1.81 -1.13 0.10
N ALA A 40 -2.33 -2.24 0.61
CA ALA A 40 -2.16 -3.56 0.02
C ALA A 40 -2.95 -3.70 -1.30
N ALA A 41 -4.18 -3.19 -1.38
CA ALA A 41 -4.98 -3.22 -2.60
C ALA A 41 -4.32 -2.42 -3.75
N PHE A 42 -3.85 -1.20 -3.47
CA PHE A 42 -3.11 -0.39 -4.44
C PHE A 42 -1.76 -1.02 -4.78
N GLY A 43 -1.01 -1.48 -3.77
CA GLY A 43 0.26 -2.17 -3.99
C GLY A 43 0.09 -3.40 -4.90
N GLN A 44 -0.93 -4.22 -4.66
CA GLN A 44 -1.21 -5.41 -5.46
C GLN A 44 -1.70 -5.08 -6.86
N SER A 45 -2.51 -4.04 -7.04
CA SER A 45 -2.94 -3.58 -8.37
C SER A 45 -1.75 -3.12 -9.22
N LEU A 46 -0.80 -2.38 -8.64
CA LEU A 46 0.44 -1.98 -9.32
C LEU A 46 1.37 -3.16 -9.59
N MET A 47 1.38 -4.17 -8.71
CA MET A 47 2.17 -5.39 -8.92
C MET A 47 1.56 -6.31 -9.99
N LYS A 48 0.23 -6.36 -10.07
CA LYS A 48 -0.51 -7.10 -11.10
C LYS A 48 -0.30 -6.49 -12.50
N LYS A 49 -0.12 -5.17 -12.59
CA LYS A 49 0.27 -4.50 -13.84
C LYS A 49 1.75 -4.71 -14.20
N GLU A 50 2.62 -5.01 -13.23
CA GLU A 50 4.02 -5.40 -13.47
C GLU A 50 4.14 -6.87 -13.93
N SER A 51 3.13 -7.71 -13.70
CA SER A 51 3.09 -9.08 -14.25
C SER A 51 2.56 -9.20 -15.68
N GLU A 52 2.07 -8.12 -16.29
CA GLU A 52 1.67 -8.09 -17.72
C GLU A 52 2.50 -7.12 -18.58
N GLU A 53 3.52 -6.45 -18.03
CA GLU A 53 4.36 -5.52 -18.78
C GLU A 53 5.84 -5.68 -18.39
N SER A 54 6.47 -6.73 -18.96
CA SER A 54 7.90 -6.87 -19.35
C SER A 54 8.17 -8.36 -19.66
N THR A 55 7.60 -8.90 -20.73
CA THR A 55 8.33 -9.15 -21.99
C THR A 55 9.08 -7.93 -22.52
N ASP A 56 10.35 -8.16 -22.86
CA ASP A 56 11.32 -7.32 -23.59
C ASP A 56 12.08 -6.19 -22.85
N ASP A 57 13.40 -6.27 -23.05
CA ASP A 57 14.57 -5.42 -22.69
C ASP A 57 15.03 -5.26 -21.22
#